data_AF-A0A2E6H4E5-F1
#
_entry.id   AF-A0A2E6H4E5-F1
#
_cell.length_a   1.000
_cell.length_b   1.000
_cell.length_c   1.000
_cell.angle_alpha   90.00
_cell.angle_beta   90.00
_cell.angle_gamma   90.00
#
_symmetry.space_group_name_H-M   'P 1'
#
loop_
_entity.id
_entity.type
_entity.pdbx_description
1 polymer ?
#
loop_
_entity_poly.entity_id
_entity_poly.type
_entity_poly.pdbx_seq_one_letter_code
_entity_poly.pdbx_strand_id
1 'polypeptide(L)'
;MKIILIFFLLSLVYIGTAVAAVDYSGFELKPHQISLLKKLEAKGKDEAYLLKMAKGFHLYNTTGSSIEEEETEYIPPHTDEELKEVQQWAKGGAFSAFLSYTKLSFDSKSYQADCPNWALFNFGRATGVEYLKRDVLKGAINMMSELQYHYAKDSENFQEKFLELAKREGLGTYFY
;
A
#
# COMPACT_ATOMS: atom_id res chain seq x y z
N MET A 1 42.35 -24.92 33.20
CA MET A 1 42.51 -23.84 32.19
C MET A 1 41.61 -23.94 30.94
N LYS A 2 40.71 -24.93 30.79
CA LYS A 2 39.81 -25.05 29.61
C LYS A 2 38.43 -24.37 29.78
N ILE A 3 37.97 -24.19 31.02
CA ILE A 3 36.62 -23.66 31.33
C ILE A 3 36.55 -22.13 31.14
N ILE A 4 37.65 -21.40 31.35
CA ILE A 4 37.71 -19.94 31.20
C ILE A 4 37.57 -19.51 29.73
N LEU A 5 38.05 -20.33 28.79
CA LEU A 5 37.96 -20.03 27.35
C LEU A 5 36.52 -20.10 26.82
N ILE A 6 35.70 -20.99 27.38
CA ILE A 6 34.30 -21.19 26.98
C ILE A 6 33.43 -20.02 27.43
N PHE A 7 33.66 -19.48 28.63
CA PHE A 7 32.95 -18.28 29.10
C PHE A 7 33.32 -17.02 28.27
N PHE A 8 34.58 -16.90 27.84
CA PHE A 8 35.02 -15.78 27.01
C PHE A 8 34.43 -15.83 25.59
N LEU A 9 34.31 -17.03 25.00
CA LEU A 9 33.64 -17.24 23.71
C LEU A 9 32.12 -17.03 23.80
N LEU A 10 31.47 -17.45 24.89
CA LEU A 10 30.04 -17.18 25.11
C LEU A 10 29.75 -15.69 25.33
N SER A 11 30.64 -14.94 25.98
CA SER A 11 30.51 -13.48 26.08
C SER A 11 30.69 -12.78 24.72
N LEU A 12 31.55 -13.29 23.84
CA LEU A 12 31.71 -12.76 22.48
C LEU A 12 30.50 -13.03 21.57
N VAL A 13 29.82 -14.17 21.74
CA VAL A 13 28.56 -14.47 21.03
C VAL A 13 27.42 -13.55 21.47
N TYR A 14 27.41 -13.10 22.73
CA TYR A 14 26.38 -12.19 23.26
C TYR A 14 26.61 -10.70 22.93
N ILE A 15 27.83 -10.33 22.52
CA ILE A 15 28.17 -8.95 22.11
C ILE A 15 27.85 -8.70 20.62
N GLY A 16 27.50 -9.75 19.86
CA GLY A 16 27.27 -9.70 18.41
C GLY A 16 25.95 -9.08 17.93
N THR A 17 25.05 -8.65 18.81
CA THR A 17 23.79 -7.97 18.41
C THR A 17 23.45 -6.80 19.32
N ALA A 18 24.44 -5.98 19.68
CA ALA A 18 24.13 -4.60 20.00
C ALA A 18 23.74 -3.91 18.69
N VAL A 19 22.51 -4.16 18.22
CA VAL A 19 21.89 -3.31 17.19
C VAL A 19 21.89 -1.93 17.82
N ALA A 20 22.69 -1.02 17.27
CA ALA A 20 22.76 0.35 17.75
C ALA A 20 21.32 0.87 17.83
N ALA A 21 20.94 1.37 19.00
CA ALA A 21 19.59 1.88 19.17
C ALA A 21 19.40 3.05 18.20
N VAL A 22 18.28 3.07 17.48
CA VAL A 22 18.01 4.12 16.50
C VAL A 22 17.88 5.45 17.23
N ASP A 23 18.62 6.45 16.78
CA ASP A 23 18.58 7.80 17.34
C ASP A 23 17.38 8.57 16.81
N TYR A 24 16.43 8.88 17.71
CA TYR A 24 15.24 9.66 17.39
C TYR A 24 15.32 11.12 17.86
N SER A 25 16.47 11.57 18.36
CA SER A 25 16.61 12.89 18.99
C SER A 25 16.31 14.07 18.06
N GLY A 26 16.41 13.87 16.74
CA GLY A 26 16.05 14.86 15.72
C GLY A 26 14.55 15.01 15.43
N PHE A 27 13.68 14.28 16.14
CA PHE A 27 12.24 14.25 15.89
C PHE A 27 11.44 14.72 17.11
N GLU A 28 10.50 15.65 16.91
CA GLU A 28 9.50 16.02 17.93
C GLU A 28 8.44 14.92 18.06
N LEU A 29 8.66 13.99 18.99
CA LEU A 29 7.81 12.82 19.20
C LEU A 29 7.08 12.87 20.55
N LYS A 30 5.83 12.43 20.55
CA LYS A 30 5.05 12.22 21.78
C LYS A 30 5.48 10.90 22.46
N PRO A 31 5.33 10.78 23.79
CA PRO A 31 5.79 9.60 24.54
C PRO A 31 5.26 8.25 24.02
N HIS A 32 4.02 8.20 23.55
CA HIS A 32 3.43 6.96 23.01
C HIS A 32 4.01 6.57 21.64
N GLN A 33 4.43 7.53 20.82
CA GLN A 33 5.09 7.29 19.52
C GLN A 33 6.49 6.71 19.74
N ILE A 34 7.24 7.26 20.70
CA ILE A 34 8.55 6.73 21.12
C ILE A 34 8.39 5.28 21.63
N SER A 35 7.36 5.01 22.45
CA SER A 35 7.06 3.67 22.94
C SER A 35 6.76 2.67 21.80
N LEU A 36 6.03 3.11 20.76
CA LEU A 36 5.75 2.30 19.58
C LEU A 36 7.01 2.00 18.77
N LEU A 37 7.84 3.00 18.49
CA LEU A 37 9.09 2.85 17.72
C LEU A 37 10.04 1.86 18.40
N LYS A 38 10.23 1.98 19.73
CA LYS A 38 11.04 1.03 20.51
C LYS A 38 10.49 -0.41 20.48
N LYS A 39 9.17 -0.58 20.44
CA LYS A 39 8.55 -1.91 20.30
C LYS A 39 8.79 -2.51 18.91
N LEU A 40 8.81 -1.68 17.86
CA LEU A 40 9.06 -2.12 16.49
C LEU A 40 10.54 -2.45 16.28
N GLU A 41 11.43 -1.66 16.86
CA GLU A 41 12.86 -1.90 16.94
C GLU A 41 13.17 -3.23 17.64
N ALA A 42 12.56 -3.49 18.80
CA ALA A 42 12.67 -4.78 19.50
C ALA A 42 12.11 -5.98 18.71
N LYS A 43 11.24 -5.72 17.71
CA LYS A 43 10.70 -6.73 16.78
C LYS A 43 11.57 -6.90 15.52
N GLY A 44 12.73 -6.25 15.46
CA GLY A 44 13.68 -6.38 14.35
C GLY A 44 13.30 -5.59 13.11
N LYS A 45 12.54 -4.50 13.24
CA LYS A 45 12.38 -3.56 12.12
C LYS A 45 13.68 -2.81 11.87
N ASP A 46 14.01 -2.62 10.61
CA ASP A 46 15.23 -1.93 10.21
C ASP A 46 15.18 -0.42 10.53
N GLU A 47 16.36 0.17 10.62
CA GLU A 47 16.55 1.58 10.95
C GLU A 47 15.83 2.51 9.95
N ALA A 48 15.89 2.21 8.65
CA ALA A 48 15.27 3.04 7.62
C ALA A 48 13.75 3.13 7.79
N TYR A 49 13.10 2.00 8.10
CA TYR A 49 11.68 1.92 8.42
C TYR A 49 11.33 2.73 9.67
N LEU A 50 12.12 2.58 10.74
CA LEU A 50 11.90 3.27 12.01
C LEU A 50 12.07 4.80 11.88
N LEU A 51 13.08 5.25 11.14
CA LEU A 51 13.32 6.66 10.84
C LEU A 51 12.23 7.25 9.94
N LYS A 52 11.72 6.49 8.95
CA LYS A 52 10.57 6.91 8.14
C LYS A 52 9.33 7.14 9.00
N MET A 53 9.04 6.22 9.94
CA MET A 53 7.94 6.38 10.88
C MET A 53 8.13 7.56 11.85
N ALA A 54 9.34 7.73 12.39
CA ALA A 54 9.67 8.85 13.27
C ALA A 54 9.48 10.21 12.56
N LYS A 55 9.89 10.31 11.29
CA LYS A 55 9.65 11.48 10.44
C LYS A 55 8.16 11.78 10.27
N GLY A 56 7.33 10.76 9.98
CA GLY A 56 5.89 10.94 9.86
C GLY A 56 5.22 11.44 11.15
N PHE A 57 5.65 10.92 12.31
CA PHE A 57 5.16 11.40 13.61
C PHE A 57 5.62 12.80 13.95
N HIS A 58 6.88 13.14 13.64
CA HIS A 58 7.44 14.46 13.83
C HIS A 58 6.64 15.51 13.07
N LEU A 59 6.46 15.30 11.75
CA LEU A 59 5.70 16.18 10.88
C LEU A 59 4.30 16.40 11.44
N TYR A 60 3.58 15.33 11.78
CA TYR A 60 2.25 15.43 12.39
C TYR A 60 2.21 16.32 13.63
N ASN A 61 3.21 16.19 14.51
CA ASN A 61 3.25 16.93 15.77
C ASN A 61 3.64 18.40 15.58
N THR A 62 4.50 18.72 14.61
CA THR A 62 5.02 20.08 14.40
C THR A 62 4.10 20.96 13.56
N THR A 63 3.46 20.40 12.53
CA THR A 63 2.67 21.18 11.57
C THR A 63 1.17 21.08 11.83
N GLY A 64 0.74 20.17 12.72
CA GLY A 64 -0.68 19.83 12.89
C GLY A 64 -1.31 19.16 11.67
N SER A 65 -0.55 19.00 10.58
CA SER A 65 -0.97 18.29 9.39
C SER A 65 -0.60 16.82 9.53
N SER A 66 -1.57 15.99 9.91
CA SER A 66 -1.54 14.62 9.40
C SER A 66 -1.93 14.76 7.95
N ILE A 67 -1.03 14.44 7.01
CA ILE A 67 -1.36 14.09 5.61
C ILE A 67 -1.24 15.22 4.56
N GLU A 68 -0.90 16.47 4.87
CA GLU A 68 -0.77 17.49 3.78
C GLU A 68 0.59 17.51 3.06
N GLU A 69 1.68 17.03 3.67
CA GLU A 69 2.99 17.03 2.99
C GLU A 69 3.32 15.73 2.24
N GLU A 70 2.58 14.62 2.44
CA GLU A 70 2.69 13.44 1.55
C GLU A 70 1.97 13.65 0.21
N GLU A 71 1.11 14.68 0.08
CA GLU A 71 0.58 15.13 -1.23
C GLU A 71 1.57 15.98 -2.03
N THR A 72 2.79 16.20 -1.52
CA THR A 72 3.86 16.89 -2.28
C THR A 72 4.90 15.95 -2.90
N GLU A 73 4.74 14.63 -2.79
CA GLU A 73 5.42 13.74 -3.74
C GLU A 73 4.82 13.98 -5.13
N TYR A 74 5.69 14.33 -6.09
CA TYR A 74 5.37 14.77 -7.45
C TYR A 74 4.33 13.89 -8.15
N ILE A 75 3.04 14.17 -7.99
CA ILE A 75 2.02 13.66 -8.90
C ILE A 75 2.08 14.56 -10.14
N PRO A 76 2.17 14.00 -11.37
CA PRO A 76 2.04 14.81 -12.57
C PRO A 76 0.83 15.75 -12.49
N PRO A 77 0.92 17.00 -13.02
CA PRO A 77 -0.22 17.89 -13.07
C PRO A 77 -1.43 17.19 -13.68
N HIS A 78 -2.58 17.34 -13.02
CA HIS A 78 -3.82 16.67 -13.38
C HIS A 78 -5.01 17.54 -13.05
N THR A 79 -6.09 17.31 -13.77
CA THR A 79 -7.42 17.81 -13.49
C THR A 79 -8.20 16.82 -12.61
N ASP A 80 -9.25 17.30 -11.95
CA ASP A 80 -10.16 16.43 -11.18
C ASP A 80 -10.85 15.39 -12.07
N GLU A 81 -11.06 15.71 -13.35
CA GLU A 81 -11.68 14.79 -14.30
C GLU A 81 -10.73 13.64 -14.64
N GLU A 82 -9.46 13.93 -14.90
CA GLU A 82 -8.43 12.89 -15.13
C GLU A 82 -8.26 11.97 -13.91
N LEU A 83 -8.39 12.50 -12.69
CA LEU A 83 -8.38 11.67 -11.48
C LEU A 83 -9.58 10.73 -11.41
N LYS A 84 -10.77 11.20 -11.78
CA LYS A 84 -11.97 10.35 -11.83
C LYS A 84 -11.83 9.27 -12.89
N GLU A 85 -11.30 9.61 -14.06
CA GLU A 85 -11.06 8.67 -15.15
C GLU A 85 -10.03 7.60 -14.76
N VAL A 86 -8.93 7.99 -14.12
CA VAL A 86 -7.93 7.07 -13.55
C VAL A 86 -8.52 6.24 -12.40
N GLN A 87 -9.42 6.80 -11.59
CA GLN A 87 -10.15 6.05 -10.55
C GLN A 87 -11.05 4.97 -11.15
N GLN A 88 -11.78 5.28 -12.22
CA GLN A 88 -12.60 4.28 -12.93
C GLN A 88 -11.74 3.19 -13.54
N TRP A 89 -10.60 3.57 -14.12
CA TRP A 89 -9.62 2.61 -14.59
C TRP A 89 -9.13 1.74 -13.43
N ALA A 90 -8.70 2.31 -12.29
CA ALA A 90 -8.15 1.57 -11.14
C ALA A 90 -9.06 0.46 -10.59
N LYS A 91 -10.39 0.57 -10.77
CA LYS A 91 -11.34 -0.50 -10.43
C LYS A 91 -11.06 -1.81 -11.18
N GLY A 92 -10.54 -1.76 -12.41
CA GLY A 92 -10.16 -2.95 -13.16
C GLY A 92 -9.07 -3.79 -12.47
N GLY A 93 -8.23 -3.16 -11.63
CA GLY A 93 -7.32 -3.89 -10.73
C GLY A 93 -8.05 -4.80 -9.74
N ALA A 94 -9.21 -4.35 -9.21
CA ALA A 94 -10.04 -5.18 -8.34
C ALA A 94 -10.68 -6.35 -9.10
N PHE A 95 -11.17 -6.13 -10.31
CA PHE A 95 -11.71 -7.22 -11.14
C PHE A 95 -10.63 -8.24 -11.53
N SER A 96 -9.41 -7.79 -11.84
CA SER A 96 -8.28 -8.68 -12.12
C SER A 96 -7.99 -9.64 -10.95
N ALA A 97 -8.06 -9.16 -9.71
CA ALA A 97 -7.85 -9.98 -8.52
C ALA A 97 -8.93 -11.07 -8.32
N PHE A 98 -10.15 -10.83 -8.82
CA PHE A 98 -11.27 -11.76 -8.70
C PHE A 98 -11.52 -12.61 -9.96
N LEU A 99 -10.80 -12.34 -11.05
CA LEU A 99 -10.95 -13.02 -12.32
C LEU A 99 -10.75 -14.54 -12.20
N SER A 100 -9.82 -14.99 -11.35
CA SER A 100 -9.54 -16.41 -11.13
C SER A 100 -10.70 -17.20 -10.50
N TYR A 101 -11.69 -16.52 -9.92
CA TYR A 101 -12.91 -17.15 -9.39
C TYR A 101 -14.02 -17.24 -10.45
N THR A 102 -13.71 -16.89 -11.69
CA THR A 102 -14.60 -16.98 -12.85
C THR A 102 -13.96 -17.85 -13.92
N LYS A 103 -14.73 -18.20 -14.96
CA LYS A 103 -14.20 -18.88 -16.15
C LYS A 103 -13.84 -17.90 -17.28
N LEU A 104 -13.86 -16.60 -16.98
CA LEU A 104 -13.65 -15.54 -17.97
C LEU A 104 -12.16 -15.28 -18.19
N SER A 105 -11.88 -14.72 -19.35
CA SER A 105 -10.58 -14.14 -19.70
C SER A 105 -10.66 -12.61 -19.69
N PHE A 106 -9.51 -11.95 -19.58
CA PHE A 106 -9.41 -10.50 -19.55
C PHE A 106 -8.51 -9.97 -20.67
N ASP A 107 -9.06 -9.10 -21.51
CA ASP A 107 -8.32 -8.40 -22.55
C ASP A 107 -7.52 -7.23 -21.96
N SER A 108 -6.41 -7.58 -21.33
CA SER A 108 -5.47 -6.63 -20.74
C SER A 108 -4.92 -5.61 -21.74
N LYS A 109 -4.85 -5.94 -23.04
CA LYS A 109 -4.28 -5.04 -24.05
C LYS A 109 -5.25 -3.91 -24.36
N SER A 110 -6.51 -4.24 -24.66
CA SER A 110 -7.54 -3.23 -24.93
C SER A 110 -7.76 -2.34 -23.71
N TYR A 111 -7.82 -2.94 -22.52
CA TYR A 111 -7.96 -2.20 -21.27
C TYR A 111 -6.78 -1.25 -20.96
N GLN A 112 -5.55 -1.62 -21.29
CA GLN A 112 -4.39 -0.73 -21.16
C GLN A 112 -4.39 0.38 -22.22
N ALA A 113 -4.79 0.06 -23.46
CA ALA A 113 -4.86 1.04 -24.55
C ALA A 113 -5.89 2.15 -24.29
N ASP A 114 -6.98 1.82 -23.58
CA ASP A 114 -8.03 2.78 -23.19
C ASP A 114 -7.68 3.58 -21.91
N CYS A 115 -6.44 3.50 -21.41
CA CYS A 115 -6.05 4.24 -20.21
C CYS A 115 -6.04 5.76 -20.48
N PRO A 116 -6.89 6.55 -19.77
CA PRO A 116 -7.16 7.94 -20.12
C PRO A 116 -5.99 8.89 -19.84
N ASN A 117 -5.20 8.62 -18.80
CA ASN A 117 -3.98 9.36 -18.50
C ASN A 117 -2.83 8.41 -18.17
N TRP A 118 -2.05 8.07 -19.20
CA TRP A 118 -0.94 7.13 -19.10
C TRP A 118 0.19 7.62 -18.17
N ALA A 119 0.37 8.93 -18.02
CA ALA A 119 1.40 9.49 -17.15
C ALA A 119 1.05 9.29 -15.66
N LEU A 120 -0.18 9.62 -15.27
CA LEU A 120 -0.68 9.38 -13.91
C LEU A 120 -0.73 7.89 -13.57
N PHE A 121 -1.17 7.06 -14.52
CA PHE A 121 -1.19 5.62 -14.34
C PHE A 121 0.21 5.05 -14.13
N ASN A 122 1.18 5.40 -14.98
CA ASN A 122 2.56 4.93 -14.81
C ASN A 122 3.20 5.48 -13.54
N PHE A 123 2.89 6.70 -13.15
CA PHE A 123 3.33 7.27 -11.89
C PHE A 123 2.86 6.37 -10.72
N GLY A 124 1.55 6.12 -10.58
CA GLY A 124 1.03 5.24 -9.53
C GLY A 124 1.58 3.82 -9.57
N ARG A 125 1.84 3.28 -10.77
CA ARG A 125 2.45 1.95 -10.91
C ARG A 125 3.93 1.92 -10.49
N ALA A 126 4.66 3.01 -10.71
CA ALA A 126 6.09 3.13 -10.41
C ALA A 126 6.34 3.45 -8.93
N THR A 127 5.47 4.25 -8.32
CA THR A 127 5.64 4.73 -6.95
C THR A 127 4.87 3.89 -5.92
N GLY A 128 3.85 3.14 -6.36
CA GLY A 128 2.98 2.37 -5.47
C GLY A 128 1.69 3.10 -5.13
N VAL A 129 0.79 2.41 -4.44
CA VAL A 129 -0.54 2.94 -4.09
C VAL A 129 -0.48 4.01 -3.00
N GLU A 130 0.61 4.06 -2.23
CA GLU A 130 0.85 5.03 -1.16
C GLU A 130 0.92 6.50 -1.63
N TYR A 131 1.19 6.74 -2.91
CA TYR A 131 1.32 8.08 -3.51
C TYR A 131 0.17 8.46 -4.44
N LEU A 132 -0.82 7.57 -4.55
CA LEU A 132 -2.08 7.90 -5.20
C LEU A 132 -3.01 8.59 -4.20
N LYS A 133 -3.67 9.67 -4.63
CA LYS A 133 -4.69 10.34 -3.82
C LYS A 133 -5.68 9.30 -3.27
N ARG A 134 -5.96 9.37 -1.97
CA ARG A 134 -6.81 8.38 -1.27
C ARG A 134 -8.16 8.17 -1.95
N ASP A 135 -8.72 9.23 -2.52
CA ASP A 135 -10.01 9.17 -3.24
C ASP A 135 -9.95 8.32 -4.52
N VAL A 136 -8.80 8.27 -5.19
CA VAL A 136 -8.56 7.38 -6.35
C VAL A 136 -8.59 5.92 -5.91
N LEU A 137 -7.93 5.60 -4.79
CA LEU A 137 -7.88 4.23 -4.26
C LEU A 137 -9.21 3.75 -3.70
N LYS A 138 -10.03 4.67 -3.19
CA LYS A 138 -11.35 4.36 -2.61
C LYS A 138 -12.25 3.65 -3.62
N GLY A 139 -12.14 3.96 -4.91
CA GLY A 139 -12.88 3.26 -5.97
C GLY A 139 -12.53 1.77 -6.06
N ALA A 140 -11.23 1.47 -6.09
CA ALA A 140 -10.74 0.09 -6.15
C ALA A 140 -11.05 -0.70 -4.86
N ILE A 141 -10.87 -0.08 -3.68
CA ILE A 141 -11.15 -0.71 -2.39
C ILE A 141 -12.64 -1.05 -2.25
N ASN A 142 -13.53 -0.12 -2.61
CA ASN A 142 -14.97 -0.35 -2.56
C ASN A 142 -15.39 -1.48 -3.51
N MET A 143 -14.86 -1.48 -4.74
CA MET A 143 -15.16 -2.53 -5.71
C MET A 143 -14.65 -3.90 -5.24
N MET A 144 -13.43 -3.96 -4.72
CA MET A 144 -12.86 -5.18 -4.15
C MET A 144 -13.71 -5.74 -3.01
N SER A 145 -14.22 -4.86 -2.15
CA SER A 145 -15.09 -5.23 -1.03
C SER A 145 -16.45 -5.78 -1.52
N GLU A 146 -17.02 -5.16 -2.55
CA GLU A 146 -18.27 -5.61 -3.17
C GLU A 146 -18.12 -6.96 -3.88
N LEU A 147 -17.07 -7.14 -4.69
CA LEU A 147 -16.75 -8.41 -5.34
C LEU A 147 -16.53 -9.52 -4.32
N GLN A 148 -15.80 -9.25 -3.24
CA GLN A 148 -15.58 -10.19 -2.15
C GLN A 148 -16.90 -10.59 -1.49
N TYR A 149 -17.78 -9.63 -1.19
CA TYR A 149 -19.09 -9.91 -0.61
C TYR A 149 -19.93 -10.82 -1.51
N HIS A 150 -20.00 -10.50 -2.81
CA HIS A 150 -20.80 -11.29 -3.76
C HIS A 150 -20.25 -12.71 -3.92
N TYR A 151 -18.93 -12.87 -4.02
CA TYR A 151 -18.31 -14.18 -4.09
C TYR A 151 -18.58 -15.02 -2.83
N ALA A 152 -18.43 -14.42 -1.64
CA ALA A 152 -18.68 -15.11 -0.37
C ALA A 152 -20.16 -15.48 -0.17
N LYS A 153 -21.08 -14.67 -0.71
CA LYS A 153 -22.51 -14.88 -0.59
C LYS A 153 -23.02 -15.99 -1.50
N ASP A 154 -22.56 -16.03 -2.75
CA ASP A 154 -22.99 -16.99 -3.76
C ASP A 154 -21.87 -17.23 -4.77
N SER A 155 -21.01 -18.20 -4.47
CA SER A 155 -19.87 -18.54 -5.32
C SER A 155 -20.29 -19.23 -6.62
N GLU A 156 -21.45 -19.91 -6.63
CA GLU A 156 -21.91 -20.67 -7.81
C GLU A 156 -22.34 -19.73 -8.93
N ASN A 157 -23.03 -18.63 -8.58
CA ASN A 157 -23.49 -17.62 -9.54
C ASN A 157 -22.59 -16.38 -9.59
N PHE A 158 -21.40 -16.43 -8.97
CA PHE A 158 -20.53 -15.27 -8.87
C PHE A 158 -20.14 -14.69 -10.23
N GLN A 159 -19.90 -15.53 -11.26
CA GLN A 159 -19.53 -15.05 -12.59
C GLN A 159 -20.59 -14.14 -13.22
N GLU A 160 -21.88 -14.43 -13.04
CA GLU A 160 -22.96 -13.58 -13.54
C GLU A 160 -22.93 -12.22 -12.85
N LYS A 161 -22.78 -12.22 -11.52
CA LYS A 161 -22.64 -10.98 -10.73
C LYS A 161 -21.37 -10.21 -11.06
N PHE A 162 -20.26 -10.90 -11.30
CA PHE A 162 -19.01 -10.29 -11.75
C PHE A 162 -19.22 -9.53 -13.07
N LEU A 163 -19.90 -10.12 -14.05
CA LEU A 163 -20.18 -9.46 -15.33
C LEU A 163 -21.18 -8.31 -15.19
N GLU A 164 -22.20 -8.44 -14.35
CA GLU A 164 -23.14 -7.36 -14.04
C GLU A 164 -22.41 -6.14 -13.46
N LEU A 165 -21.55 -6.36 -12.46
CA LEU A 165 -20.72 -5.32 -11.86
C LEU A 165 -19.73 -4.75 -12.87
N ALA A 166 -19.07 -5.58 -13.69
CA ALA A 166 -18.17 -5.10 -14.73
C ALA A 166 -18.88 -4.18 -15.72
N LYS A 167 -20.10 -4.53 -16.16
CA LYS A 167 -20.91 -3.67 -17.03
C LYS A 167 -21.28 -2.35 -16.36
N ARG A 168 -21.68 -2.38 -15.08
CA ARG A 168 -22.01 -1.17 -14.30
C ARG A 168 -20.84 -0.18 -14.25
N GLU A 169 -19.62 -0.69 -14.12
CA GLU A 169 -18.40 0.12 -14.06
C GLU A 169 -17.77 0.42 -15.43
N GLY A 170 -18.40 0.00 -16.54
CA GLY A 170 -17.86 0.20 -17.89
C GLY A 170 -16.70 -0.72 -18.27
N LEU A 171 -16.43 -1.77 -17.48
CA LEU A 171 -15.35 -2.75 -17.71
C LEU A 171 -15.83 -4.02 -18.43
N GLY A 172 -17.14 -4.16 -18.65
CA GLY A 172 -17.75 -5.38 -19.20
C GLY A 172 -17.26 -5.76 -20.60
N THR A 173 -16.75 -4.80 -21.38
CA THR A 173 -16.20 -5.03 -22.73
C THR A 173 -14.85 -5.73 -22.73
N TYR A 174 -14.15 -5.75 -21.59
CA TYR A 174 -12.81 -6.33 -21.47
C TYR A 174 -12.82 -7.80 -21.01
N PHE A 175 -14.00 -8.37 -20.74
CA PHE A 175 -14.15 -9.75 -20.27
C PHE A 175 -14.90 -10.62 -21.30
N TYR A 176 -14.43 -11.85 -21.53
CA TYR A 176 -15.01 -12.81 -22.46
C TYR A 176 -14.87 -14.26 -21.99
#